data_AF-G3PIV1-F1
#
_entry.id   AF-G3PIV1-F1
#
_cell.length_a   1.000
_cell.length_b   1.000
_cell.length_c   1.000
_cell.angle_alpha   90.00
_cell.angle_beta   90.00
_cell.angle_gamma   90.00
#
_symmetry.space_group_name_H-M   'P 1'
#
loop_
_entity.id
_entity.type
_entity.pdbx_description
1 polymer ?
#
loop_
_entity_poly.entity_id
_entity_poly.type
_entity_poly.pdbx_seq_one_letter_code
_entity_poly.pdbx_strand_id
1 'polypeptide(L)'
;GFWFPWSLVLLVVAAALFTYIALLLVWTLIQTFQRPCVLAVCLLSEGQRLYLHWSHKTGIVVVLAFSVIATAILSDLWSKEWKTLLLSLQVTAPFLHVAAVSLMVVLSWPIALHFFRMSKRVRQVAILGLYLSVLSSLYLVPLGMYSPCILEAGRLGPAPTLIGHRGAPMLAPENTVMSFERAVEAGGEGLETDVTISYDGVPFLMHDSTLRRTTNVADVFPNRTHVDASMFTWAELQLLNAGDWFLSRDPFGTVSSLSEADCSMAQNQSVPSLAQFLELAAISNKFVLFDLHRPPFGHPYYESYINTTLQVVQAHINSSQVFPGGCVRVLNVSFVFLSSKYQSVNISTNLYVISQPWLYTLAWCAGAQSVTTNSVHILSNVNKPLFLMTPEEYSLMWILTDAVSAFLIIAVFIFHWCVDKLTHTHTHTHTIFLPC
;
A
#
# COMPACT_ATOMS: atom_id res chain seq x y z
N GLY A 1 13.37 20.39 3.99
CA GLY A 1 12.07 21.05 4.18
C GLY A 1 11.37 20.30 5.28
N PHE A 2 10.75 21.00 6.23
CA PHE A 2 10.02 20.39 7.32
C PHE A 2 8.86 19.57 6.72
N TRP A 3 8.96 18.24 6.72
CA TRP A 3 7.85 17.36 6.36
C TRP A 3 6.85 17.38 7.51
N PHE A 4 5.94 18.35 7.49
CA PHE A 4 4.80 18.34 8.38
C PHE A 4 3.85 17.24 7.88
N PRO A 5 3.49 16.23 8.69
CA PRO A 5 2.63 15.14 8.26
C PRO A 5 1.18 15.65 8.19
N TRP A 6 0.87 16.39 7.14
CA TRP A 6 -0.47 16.92 6.87
C TRP A 6 -1.53 15.81 6.83
N SER A 7 -1.14 14.60 6.45
CA SER A 7 -1.97 13.40 6.51
C SER A 7 -2.44 13.06 7.93
N LEU A 8 -1.60 13.24 8.95
CA LEU A 8 -1.97 13.00 10.35
C LEU A 8 -2.97 14.05 10.84
N VAL A 9 -2.75 15.31 10.50
CA VAL A 9 -3.70 16.40 10.85
C VAL A 9 -5.04 16.18 10.15
N LEU A 10 -5.05 15.85 8.86
CA LEU A 10 -6.26 15.49 8.12
C LEU A 10 -6.97 14.28 8.74
N LEU A 11 -6.23 13.25 9.14
CA LEU A 11 -6.78 12.04 9.76
C LEU A 11 -7.40 12.34 11.13
N VAL A 12 -6.74 13.14 11.97
CA VAL A 12 -7.26 13.53 13.29
C VAL A 12 -8.50 14.40 13.14
N VAL A 13 -8.50 15.37 12.21
CA VAL A 13 -9.68 16.20 11.93
C VAL A 13 -10.83 15.34 11.40
N ALA A 14 -10.57 14.45 10.43
CA ALA A 14 -11.58 13.54 9.91
C ALA A 14 -12.13 12.60 11.01
N ALA A 15 -11.27 12.02 11.83
CA ALA A 15 -11.67 11.17 12.95
C ALA A 15 -12.51 11.94 13.98
N ALA A 16 -12.14 13.17 14.31
CA ALA A 16 -12.91 14.02 15.22
C ALA A 16 -14.30 14.36 14.65
N LEU A 17 -14.37 14.72 13.36
CA LEU A 17 -15.63 15.01 12.67
C LEU A 17 -16.52 13.76 12.55
N PHE A 18 -15.95 12.61 12.20
CA PHE A 18 -16.67 11.33 12.15
C PHE A 18 -17.14 10.90 13.55
N THR A 19 -16.31 11.06 14.57
CA THR A 19 -16.69 10.76 15.96
C THR A 19 -17.80 11.69 16.42
N TYR A 20 -17.76 12.98 16.06
CA TYR A 20 -18.83 13.93 16.35
C TYR A 20 -20.14 13.54 15.65
N ILE A 21 -20.11 13.16 14.37
CA ILE A 21 -21.30 12.67 13.65
C ILE A 21 -21.79 11.35 14.24
N ALA A 22 -20.90 10.41 14.55
CA ALA A 22 -21.24 9.13 15.16
C ALA A 22 -21.86 9.34 16.54
N LEU A 23 -21.33 10.25 17.36
CA LEU A 23 -21.90 10.64 18.65
C LEU A 23 -23.23 11.35 18.50
N LEU A 24 -23.42 12.18 17.46
CA LEU A 24 -24.74 12.76 17.16
C LEU A 24 -25.74 11.68 16.75
N LEU A 25 -25.33 10.72 15.92
CA LEU A 25 -26.15 9.57 15.54
C LEU A 25 -26.48 8.72 16.78
N VAL A 26 -25.49 8.40 17.61
CA VAL A 26 -25.63 7.64 18.86
C VAL A 26 -26.49 8.42 19.88
N TRP A 27 -26.37 9.74 19.97
CA TRP A 27 -27.20 10.59 20.83
C TRP A 27 -28.65 10.64 20.35
N THR A 28 -28.87 10.73 19.03
CA THR A 28 -30.21 10.53 18.45
C THR A 28 -30.74 9.12 18.67
N LEU A 29 -29.87 8.11 18.73
CA LEU A 29 -30.14 6.70 19.06
C LEU A 29 -30.50 6.48 20.54
N ILE A 30 -29.83 7.19 21.46
CA ILE A 30 -30.08 7.13 22.91
C ILE A 30 -31.38 7.90 23.24
N GLN A 31 -31.66 9.02 22.58
CA GLN A 31 -32.99 9.65 22.69
C GLN A 31 -34.10 8.79 22.07
N THR A 32 -33.77 7.90 21.13
CA THR A 32 -34.68 6.91 20.55
C THR A 32 -34.47 5.52 21.13
N PHE A 33 -34.23 5.41 22.44
CA PHE A 33 -34.26 4.14 23.19
C PHE A 33 -35.67 3.53 23.21
N GLN A 34 -36.12 3.14 22.01
CA GLN A 34 -36.94 2.01 21.70
C GLN A 34 -36.79 1.52 20.23
N ARG A 35 -35.75 1.85 19.44
CA ARG A 35 -35.47 1.18 18.13
C ARG A 35 -34.01 1.39 17.59
N PRO A 36 -33.37 0.37 16.97
CA PRO A 36 -31.98 0.41 16.51
C PRO A 36 -31.74 1.05 15.11
N CYS A 37 -30.45 1.30 14.83
CA CYS A 37 -29.80 2.30 13.95
C CYS A 37 -30.23 2.45 12.48
N VAL A 38 -31.02 1.54 11.90
CA VAL A 38 -31.50 1.68 10.50
C VAL A 38 -32.61 2.76 10.38
N LEU A 39 -33.06 3.27 11.53
CA LEU A 39 -34.18 4.20 11.65
C LEU A 39 -33.92 5.61 11.11
N ALA A 40 -32.71 6.16 11.03
CA ALA A 40 -32.56 7.58 10.64
C ALA A 40 -33.01 7.87 9.18
N VAL A 41 -32.64 6.99 8.24
CA VAL A 41 -33.07 7.06 6.83
C VAL A 41 -34.51 6.56 6.66
N CYS A 42 -34.94 5.59 7.47
CA CYS A 42 -36.29 5.05 7.42
C CYS A 42 -37.36 5.92 8.12
N LEU A 43 -37.00 6.73 9.14
CA LEU A 43 -37.85 7.71 9.85
C LEU A 43 -38.20 8.88 8.94
N LEU A 44 -37.28 9.30 8.07
CA LEU A 44 -37.54 10.25 6.99
C LEU A 44 -38.60 9.71 6.02
N SER A 45 -38.66 8.39 5.79
CA SER A 45 -39.70 7.73 4.98
C SER A 45 -41.04 7.52 5.72
N GLU A 46 -41.06 7.64 7.04
CA GLU A 46 -42.27 7.53 7.89
C GLU A 46 -42.94 8.90 8.15
N GLY A 47 -42.37 10.01 7.68
CA GLY A 47 -42.90 11.36 7.92
C GLY A 47 -42.72 11.86 9.36
N GLN A 48 -41.94 11.14 10.19
CA GLN A 48 -41.55 11.61 11.52
C GLN A 48 -40.48 12.70 11.35
N ARG A 49 -40.84 13.94 11.69
CA ARG A 49 -39.92 15.08 11.64
C ARG A 49 -38.82 14.89 12.68
N LEU A 50 -37.62 14.51 12.25
CA LEU A 50 -36.42 14.71 13.05
C LEU A 50 -36.25 16.22 13.26
N TYR A 51 -36.59 16.70 14.46
CA TYR A 51 -36.32 18.07 14.90
C TYR A 51 -34.84 18.22 15.23
N LEU A 52 -34.00 18.12 14.20
CA LEU A 52 -32.59 18.46 14.32
C LEU A 52 -32.50 19.98 14.47
N HIS A 53 -31.93 20.45 15.59
CA HIS A 53 -31.64 21.86 15.80
C HIS A 53 -30.83 22.40 14.61
N TRP A 54 -31.06 23.67 14.24
CA TRP A 54 -30.46 24.27 13.03
C TRP A 54 -28.93 24.16 13.03
N SER A 55 -28.29 24.23 14.21
CA SER A 55 -26.85 24.01 14.37
C SER A 55 -26.37 22.64 13.87
N HIS A 56 -27.14 21.57 14.06
CA HIS A 56 -26.77 20.23 13.60
C HIS A 56 -26.97 20.07 12.11
N LYS A 57 -28.00 20.70 11.52
CA LYS A 57 -28.18 20.73 10.05
C LYS A 57 -27.01 21.44 9.39
N THR A 58 -26.63 22.59 9.93
CA THR A 58 -25.44 23.33 9.49
C THR A 58 -24.18 22.51 9.69
N GLY A 59 -24.02 21.85 10.85
CA GLY A 59 -22.88 20.97 11.12
C GLY A 59 -22.75 19.81 10.12
N ILE A 60 -23.84 19.12 9.81
CA ILE A 60 -23.85 18.04 8.80
C ILE A 60 -23.44 18.57 7.44
N VAL A 61 -24.02 19.69 6.98
CA VAL A 61 -23.69 20.29 5.68
C VAL A 61 -22.22 20.71 5.62
N VAL A 62 -21.70 21.33 6.68
CA VAL A 62 -20.29 21.74 6.78
C VAL A 62 -19.37 20.54 6.74
N VAL A 63 -19.66 19.47 7.48
CA VAL A 63 -18.82 18.26 7.47
C VAL A 63 -18.89 17.57 6.11
N LEU A 64 -20.06 17.48 5.49
CA LEU A 64 -20.21 16.84 4.19
C LEU A 64 -19.48 17.62 3.09
N ALA A 65 -19.57 18.95 3.12
CA ALA A 65 -18.78 19.83 2.25
C ALA A 65 -17.28 19.69 2.50
N PHE A 66 -16.85 19.69 3.76
CA PHE A 66 -15.45 19.46 4.13
C PHE A 66 -14.95 18.10 3.66
N SER A 67 -15.72 17.02 3.86
CA SER A 67 -15.37 15.68 3.39
C SER A 67 -15.23 15.63 1.88
N VAL A 68 -16.17 16.21 1.12
CA VAL A 68 -16.08 16.27 -0.35
C VAL A 68 -14.84 17.03 -0.80
N ILE A 69 -14.56 18.20 -0.21
CA ILE A 69 -13.37 19.01 -0.53
C ILE A 69 -12.09 18.27 -0.14
N ALA A 70 -12.04 17.70 1.06
CA ALA A 70 -10.89 16.94 1.54
C ALA A 70 -10.63 15.70 0.68
N THR A 71 -11.67 14.98 0.26
CA THR A 71 -11.54 13.85 -0.68
C THR A 71 -11.08 14.32 -2.05
N ALA A 72 -11.54 15.45 -2.56
CA ALA A 72 -11.07 16.00 -3.83
C ALA A 72 -9.58 16.40 -3.77
N ILE A 73 -9.17 17.10 -2.71
CA ILE A 73 -7.77 17.48 -2.47
C ILE A 73 -6.90 16.24 -2.28
N LEU A 74 -7.34 15.28 -1.46
CA LEU A 74 -6.62 14.02 -1.26
C LEU A 74 -6.54 13.24 -2.58
N SER A 75 -7.60 13.25 -3.40
CA SER A 75 -7.60 12.57 -4.69
C SER A 75 -6.54 13.12 -5.66
N ASP A 76 -6.32 14.43 -5.65
CA ASP A 76 -5.30 15.08 -6.48
C ASP A 76 -3.89 14.80 -5.94
N LEU A 77 -3.72 14.96 -4.62
CA LEU A 77 -2.43 14.76 -3.95
C LEU A 77 -1.97 13.29 -3.93
N TRP A 78 -2.89 12.33 -3.91
CA TRP A 78 -2.61 10.88 -3.76
C TRP A 78 -2.86 10.07 -5.04
N SER A 79 -2.75 10.69 -6.21
CA SER A 79 -3.02 10.04 -7.50
C SER A 79 -2.25 8.73 -7.73
N LYS A 80 -1.06 8.56 -7.14
CA LYS A 80 -0.25 7.33 -7.25
C LYS A 80 -0.71 6.24 -6.28
N GLU A 81 -1.10 6.64 -5.08
CA GLU A 81 -1.50 5.81 -3.96
C GLU A 81 -2.85 5.14 -4.22
N TRP A 82 -3.75 5.78 -4.99
CA TRP A 82 -4.99 5.15 -5.46
C TRP A 82 -4.75 3.89 -6.27
N LYS A 83 -3.67 3.85 -7.06
CA LYS A 83 -3.31 2.65 -7.82
C LYS A 83 -2.81 1.54 -6.90
N THR A 84 -2.05 1.89 -5.86
CA THR A 84 -1.64 0.95 -4.81
C THR A 84 -2.85 0.40 -4.04
N LEU A 85 -3.86 1.23 -3.77
CA LEU A 85 -5.11 0.79 -3.14
C LEU A 85 -5.88 -0.19 -4.03
N LEU A 86 -5.95 0.06 -5.34
CA LEU A 86 -6.59 -0.88 -6.27
C LEU A 86 -5.87 -2.23 -6.30
N LEU A 87 -4.54 -2.23 -6.29
CA LEU A 87 -3.74 -3.47 -6.21
C LEU A 87 -3.97 -4.20 -4.88
N SER A 88 -4.04 -3.50 -3.76
CA SER A 88 -4.32 -4.13 -2.46
C SER A 88 -5.72 -4.72 -2.40
N LEU A 89 -6.72 -4.04 -2.98
CA LEU A 89 -8.08 -4.55 -3.13
C LEU A 89 -8.12 -5.81 -4.01
N GLN A 90 -7.34 -5.89 -5.08
CA GLN A 90 -7.26 -7.10 -5.92
C GLN A 90 -6.71 -8.30 -5.15
N VAL A 91 -5.68 -8.11 -4.33
CA VAL A 91 -5.09 -9.19 -3.52
C VAL A 91 -6.02 -9.63 -2.39
N THR A 92 -6.65 -8.66 -1.73
CA THR A 92 -7.49 -8.89 -0.54
C THR A 92 -8.96 -9.14 -0.87
N ALA A 93 -9.36 -9.07 -2.14
CA ALA A 93 -10.75 -9.20 -2.59
C ALA A 93 -11.48 -10.42 -2.03
N PRO A 94 -10.86 -11.64 -2.03
CA PRO A 94 -11.50 -12.82 -1.44
C PRO A 94 -11.86 -12.65 0.04
N PHE A 95 -11.00 -12.01 0.83
CA PHE A 95 -11.22 -11.79 2.26
C PHE A 95 -12.22 -10.65 2.51
N LEU A 96 -12.18 -9.62 1.66
CA LEU A 96 -13.14 -8.51 1.73
C LEU A 96 -14.57 -8.98 1.41
N HIS A 97 -14.71 -9.92 0.47
CA HIS A 97 -15.97 -10.59 0.18
C HIS A 97 -16.52 -11.33 1.40
N VAL A 98 -15.69 -12.15 2.06
CA VAL A 98 -16.08 -12.86 3.29
C VAL A 98 -16.52 -11.87 4.38
N ALA A 99 -15.78 -10.77 4.56
CA ALA A 99 -16.15 -9.73 5.52
C ALA A 99 -17.48 -9.04 5.17
N ALA A 100 -17.72 -8.74 3.88
CA ALA A 100 -18.97 -8.11 3.42
C ALA A 100 -20.18 -9.04 3.62
N VAL A 101 -20.05 -10.32 3.27
CA VAL A 101 -21.12 -11.32 3.50
C VAL A 101 -21.37 -11.50 5.00
N SER A 102 -20.32 -11.57 5.82
CA SER A 102 -20.45 -11.67 7.29
C SER A 102 -21.19 -10.46 7.87
N LEU A 103 -20.93 -9.26 7.36
CA LEU A 103 -21.65 -8.05 7.74
C LEU A 103 -23.14 -8.14 7.38
N MET A 104 -23.49 -8.70 6.22
CA MET A 104 -24.89 -8.93 5.84
C MET A 104 -25.59 -9.89 6.82
N VAL A 105 -24.90 -10.94 7.29
CA VAL A 105 -25.45 -11.83 8.33
C VAL A 105 -25.77 -11.06 9.61
N VAL A 106 -24.87 -10.18 10.07
CA VAL A 106 -25.10 -9.35 11.25
C VAL A 106 -26.27 -8.38 11.02
N LEU A 107 -26.36 -7.77 9.84
CA LEU A 107 -27.45 -6.86 9.47
C LEU A 107 -28.80 -7.58 9.31
N SER A 108 -28.79 -8.91 9.11
CA SER A 108 -30.03 -9.69 8.97
C SER A 108 -30.91 -9.63 10.22
N TRP A 109 -30.31 -9.51 11.41
CA TRP A 109 -31.03 -9.39 12.68
C TRP A 109 -31.90 -8.13 12.80
N PRO A 110 -31.36 -6.89 12.70
CA PRO A 110 -32.19 -5.69 12.75
C PRO A 110 -33.19 -5.63 11.59
N ILE A 111 -32.85 -6.18 10.42
CA ILE A 111 -33.73 -6.19 9.26
C ILE A 111 -34.93 -7.14 9.48
N ALA A 112 -34.70 -8.36 9.97
CA ALA A 112 -35.75 -9.30 10.32
C ALA A 112 -36.67 -8.72 11.40
N LEU A 113 -36.11 -8.15 12.46
CA LEU A 113 -36.88 -7.48 13.51
C LEU A 113 -37.79 -6.38 12.95
N HIS A 114 -37.27 -5.57 12.02
CA HIS A 114 -38.03 -4.47 11.43
C HIS A 114 -39.10 -4.99 10.46
N PHE A 115 -38.78 -6.04 9.70
CA PHE A 115 -39.72 -6.69 8.77
C PHE A 115 -41.00 -7.12 9.50
N PHE A 116 -40.90 -7.83 10.63
CA PHE A 116 -42.07 -8.30 11.38
C PHE A 116 -42.82 -7.17 12.12
N ARG A 117 -42.13 -6.10 12.55
CA ARG A 117 -42.77 -4.97 13.26
C ARG A 117 -43.48 -3.95 12.37
N MET A 118 -43.24 -3.99 11.06
CA MET A 118 -43.75 -3.00 10.11
C MET A 118 -45.18 -3.30 9.67
N SER A 119 -46.06 -2.30 9.73
CA SER A 119 -47.47 -2.46 9.33
C SER A 119 -47.72 -2.33 7.82
N LYS A 120 -46.88 -1.59 7.10
CA LYS A 120 -47.07 -1.31 5.66
C LYS A 120 -46.27 -2.30 4.80
N ARG A 121 -46.98 -3.18 4.09
CA ARG A 121 -46.39 -4.17 3.15
C ARG A 121 -45.43 -3.56 2.12
N VAL A 122 -45.75 -2.39 1.57
CA VAL A 122 -44.89 -1.73 0.57
C VAL A 122 -43.49 -1.46 1.10
N ARG A 123 -43.36 -1.02 2.35
CA ARG A 123 -42.06 -0.73 2.96
C ARG A 123 -41.32 -1.99 3.40
N GLN A 124 -42.05 -3.03 3.82
CA GLN A 124 -41.46 -4.36 4.07
C GLN A 124 -40.80 -4.91 2.81
N VAL A 125 -41.52 -4.89 1.68
CA VAL A 125 -41.02 -5.38 0.39
C VAL A 125 -39.84 -4.52 -0.09
N ALA A 126 -39.89 -3.20 0.08
CA ALA A 126 -38.79 -2.32 -0.33
C ALA A 126 -37.49 -2.59 0.45
N ILE A 127 -37.55 -2.69 1.79
CA ILE A 127 -36.37 -2.90 2.63
C ILE A 127 -35.80 -4.31 2.40
N LEU A 128 -36.65 -5.34 2.39
CA LEU A 128 -36.22 -6.70 2.14
C LEU A 128 -35.67 -6.86 0.72
N GLY A 129 -36.31 -6.25 -0.27
CA GLY A 129 -35.87 -6.25 -1.66
C GLY A 129 -34.49 -5.62 -1.82
N LEU A 130 -34.23 -4.47 -1.17
CA LEU A 130 -32.91 -3.84 -1.18
C LEU A 130 -31.85 -4.73 -0.52
N TYR A 131 -32.15 -5.29 0.66
CA TYR A 131 -31.24 -6.19 1.36
C TYR A 131 -30.89 -7.43 0.52
N LEU A 132 -31.91 -8.09 -0.05
CA LEU A 132 -31.72 -9.26 -0.91
C LEU A 132 -30.97 -8.90 -2.20
N SER A 133 -31.23 -7.73 -2.80
CA SER A 133 -30.49 -7.27 -3.97
C SER A 133 -29.01 -7.09 -3.69
N VAL A 134 -28.65 -6.49 -2.54
CA VAL A 134 -27.26 -6.32 -2.12
C VAL A 134 -26.62 -7.68 -1.84
N LEU A 135 -27.32 -8.55 -1.10
CA LEU A 135 -26.83 -9.89 -0.77
C LEU A 135 -26.59 -10.75 -2.03
N SER A 136 -27.56 -10.78 -2.95
CA SER A 136 -27.42 -11.50 -4.22
C SER A 136 -26.28 -10.95 -5.06
N SER A 137 -26.08 -9.62 -5.08
CA SER A 137 -24.93 -9.03 -5.78
C SER A 137 -23.61 -9.52 -5.16
N LEU A 138 -23.52 -9.54 -3.83
CA LEU A 138 -22.32 -10.03 -3.11
C LEU A 138 -22.05 -11.51 -3.38
N TYR A 139 -23.07 -12.37 -3.45
CA TYR A 139 -22.88 -13.80 -3.80
C TYR A 139 -22.37 -14.00 -5.23
N LEU A 140 -22.64 -13.06 -6.15
CA LEU A 140 -22.17 -13.13 -7.54
C LEU A 140 -20.79 -12.48 -7.74
N VAL A 141 -20.31 -11.64 -6.81
CA VAL A 141 -19.01 -10.95 -6.91
C VAL A 141 -17.85 -11.91 -7.22
N PRO A 142 -17.71 -13.07 -6.55
CA PRO A 142 -16.64 -14.04 -6.81
C PRO A 142 -16.48 -14.47 -8.27
N LEU A 143 -17.56 -14.48 -9.07
CA LEU A 143 -17.50 -14.83 -10.49
C LEU A 143 -16.73 -13.81 -11.34
N GLY A 144 -16.65 -12.56 -10.88
CA GLY A 144 -15.98 -11.46 -11.59
C GLY A 144 -14.64 -11.05 -10.98
N MET A 145 -14.20 -11.70 -9.90
CA MET A 145 -12.96 -11.33 -9.23
C MET A 145 -11.75 -12.00 -9.91
N TYR A 146 -10.72 -11.20 -10.16
CA TYR A 146 -9.42 -11.66 -10.62
C TYR A 146 -8.35 -11.27 -9.60
N SER A 147 -7.57 -12.25 -9.15
CA SER A 147 -6.40 -12.04 -8.30
C SER A 147 -5.25 -12.89 -8.81
N PRO A 148 -4.05 -12.32 -9.04
CA PRO A 148 -2.87 -13.09 -9.44
C PRO A 148 -2.47 -14.16 -8.41
N CYS A 149 -2.87 -13.97 -7.14
CA CYS A 149 -2.59 -14.92 -6.05
C CYS A 149 -3.51 -16.15 -6.03
N ILE A 150 -4.53 -16.20 -6.90
CA ILE A 150 -5.34 -17.41 -7.12
C ILE A 150 -4.69 -18.19 -8.26
N LEU A 151 -3.93 -19.24 -7.93
CA LEU A 151 -3.06 -19.92 -8.87
C LEU A 151 -3.14 -21.44 -8.71
N GLU A 152 -3.12 -22.21 -9.81
CA GLU A 152 -3.07 -23.67 -9.73
C GLU A 152 -1.79 -24.15 -9.03
N ALA A 153 -1.88 -25.28 -8.32
CA ALA A 153 -0.72 -25.90 -7.70
C ALA A 153 0.38 -26.18 -8.74
N GLY A 154 1.61 -25.78 -8.44
CA GLY A 154 2.77 -25.97 -9.32
C GLY A 154 2.96 -24.94 -10.42
N ARG A 155 2.08 -23.95 -10.58
CA ARG A 155 2.27 -22.81 -11.50
C ARG A 155 3.15 -21.70 -10.94
N LEU A 156 3.39 -21.68 -9.63
CA LEU A 156 4.18 -20.64 -8.99
C LEU A 156 5.64 -20.78 -9.42
N GLY A 157 6.18 -19.72 -10.02
CA GLY A 157 7.60 -19.64 -10.38
C GLY A 157 8.51 -19.49 -9.16
N PRO A 158 9.84 -19.47 -9.36
CA PRO A 158 10.79 -19.15 -8.30
C PRO A 158 10.51 -17.74 -7.72
N ALA A 159 10.98 -17.51 -6.51
CA ALA A 159 10.90 -16.19 -5.89
C ALA A 159 11.61 -15.13 -6.77
N PRO A 160 11.05 -13.91 -6.92
CA PRO A 160 11.72 -12.86 -7.65
C PRO A 160 13.06 -12.51 -7.02
N THR A 161 14.09 -12.34 -7.85
CA THR A 161 15.42 -11.90 -7.42
C THR A 161 15.35 -10.55 -6.72
N LEU A 162 15.91 -10.45 -5.52
CA LEU A 162 15.91 -9.21 -4.75
C LEU A 162 17.12 -8.34 -5.10
N ILE A 163 16.84 -7.12 -5.56
CA ILE A 163 17.83 -6.10 -5.88
C ILE A 163 17.74 -4.98 -4.83
N GLY A 164 18.83 -4.71 -4.12
CA GLY A 164 18.89 -3.65 -3.11
C GLY A 164 18.87 -2.27 -3.77
N HIS A 165 17.78 -1.53 -3.61
CA HIS A 165 17.61 -0.17 -4.15
C HIS A 165 18.55 0.80 -3.41
N ARG A 166 19.56 1.35 -4.10
CA ARG A 166 20.64 2.16 -3.49
C ARG A 166 21.35 1.45 -2.33
N GLY A 167 21.43 0.12 -2.39
CA GLY A 167 21.85 -0.74 -1.29
C GLY A 167 20.67 -1.16 -0.40
N ALA A 168 20.78 -0.92 0.91
CA ALA A 168 19.78 -1.23 1.91
C ALA A 168 19.39 0.03 2.71
N PRO A 169 18.65 0.97 2.10
CA PRO A 169 18.40 2.30 2.65
C PRO A 169 17.56 2.30 3.93
N MET A 170 16.89 1.19 4.27
CA MET A 170 16.25 1.02 5.57
C MET A 170 17.21 0.60 6.70
N LEU A 171 18.43 0.14 6.37
CA LEU A 171 19.42 -0.32 7.34
C LEU A 171 20.65 0.60 7.41
N ALA A 172 20.92 1.36 6.36
CA ALA A 172 22.12 2.19 6.24
C ALA A 172 21.88 3.37 5.30
N PRO A 173 22.70 4.44 5.36
CA PRO A 173 22.56 5.61 4.49
C PRO A 173 22.62 5.21 3.01
N GLU A 174 21.64 5.60 2.20
CA GLU A 174 21.55 5.20 0.77
C GLU A 174 22.80 5.58 -0.04
N ASN A 175 23.13 4.80 -1.07
CA ASN A 175 24.29 5.03 -1.96
C ASN A 175 25.61 5.20 -1.18
N THR A 176 25.84 4.39 -0.15
CA THR A 176 27.11 4.29 0.60
C THR A 176 27.61 2.85 0.59
N VAL A 177 28.92 2.66 0.82
CA VAL A 177 29.52 1.31 0.90
C VAL A 177 28.80 0.47 1.95
N MET A 178 28.55 1.03 3.14
CA MET A 178 27.79 0.34 4.19
C MET A 178 26.41 -0.11 3.71
N SER A 179 25.71 0.68 2.91
CA SER A 179 24.38 0.30 2.40
C SER A 179 24.43 -0.89 1.46
N PHE A 180 25.45 -0.97 0.61
CA PHE A 180 25.64 -2.10 -0.28
C PHE A 180 26.06 -3.36 0.48
N GLU A 181 26.96 -3.23 1.46
CA GLU A 181 27.33 -4.34 2.36
C GLU A 181 26.10 -4.90 3.06
N ARG A 182 25.24 -4.02 3.61
CA ARG A 182 23.99 -4.42 4.28
C ARG A 182 23.01 -5.10 3.33
N ALA A 183 22.95 -4.68 2.08
CA ALA A 183 22.12 -5.36 1.08
C ALA A 183 22.63 -6.77 0.78
N VAL A 184 23.95 -6.95 0.67
CA VAL A 184 24.60 -8.26 0.49
C VAL A 184 24.35 -9.17 1.69
N GLU A 185 24.57 -8.66 2.91
CA GLU A 185 24.34 -9.38 4.17
C GLU A 185 22.88 -9.79 4.35
N ALA A 186 21.94 -8.95 3.92
CA ALA A 186 20.51 -9.21 3.99
C ALA A 186 20.01 -10.24 2.96
N GLY A 187 20.89 -10.79 2.11
CA GLY A 187 20.56 -11.78 1.09
C GLY A 187 20.17 -11.19 -0.27
N GLY A 188 20.47 -9.91 -0.52
CA GLY A 188 20.28 -9.30 -1.84
C GLY A 188 21.12 -10.03 -2.90
N GLU A 189 20.51 -10.33 -4.04
CA GLU A 189 21.16 -11.00 -5.17
C GLU A 189 21.70 -9.99 -6.20
N GLY A 190 21.13 -8.78 -6.20
CA GLY A 190 21.65 -7.65 -6.96
C GLY A 190 21.70 -6.37 -6.14
N LEU A 191 22.43 -5.40 -6.67
CA LEU A 191 22.57 -4.06 -6.11
C LEU A 191 22.18 -3.05 -7.19
N GLU A 192 21.36 -2.09 -6.80
CA GLU A 192 20.96 -0.97 -7.63
C GLU A 192 21.52 0.33 -7.08
N THR A 193 21.88 1.27 -7.96
CA THR A 193 22.39 2.59 -7.59
C THR A 193 22.16 3.63 -8.69
N ASP A 194 22.45 4.89 -8.38
CA ASP A 194 22.34 6.02 -9.28
C ASP A 194 23.73 6.60 -9.55
N VAL A 195 24.14 6.69 -10.81
CA VAL A 195 25.47 7.13 -11.21
C VAL A 195 25.39 8.49 -11.87
N THR A 196 26.30 9.39 -11.48
CA THR A 196 26.61 10.62 -12.21
C THR A 196 28.13 10.77 -12.31
N ILE A 197 28.62 11.87 -12.86
CA ILE A 197 30.05 12.13 -13.07
C ILE A 197 30.46 13.45 -12.41
N SER A 198 31.63 13.47 -11.76
CA SER A 198 32.19 14.69 -11.15
C SER A 198 32.74 15.64 -12.22
N TYR A 199 33.02 16.88 -11.79
CA TYR A 199 33.52 17.93 -12.68
C TYR A 199 34.86 17.58 -13.34
N ASP A 200 35.67 16.80 -12.64
CA ASP A 200 36.98 16.27 -13.05
C ASP A 200 36.92 14.84 -13.63
N GLY A 201 35.71 14.31 -13.88
CA GLY A 201 35.53 13.11 -14.71
C GLY A 201 35.49 11.78 -13.97
N VAL A 202 35.28 11.78 -12.64
CA VAL A 202 35.15 10.55 -11.83
C VAL A 202 33.67 10.17 -11.70
N PRO A 203 33.23 9.01 -12.20
CA PRO A 203 31.88 8.54 -11.96
C PRO A 203 31.65 8.19 -10.49
N PHE A 204 30.58 8.71 -9.90
CA PHE A 204 30.24 8.53 -8.48
C PHE A 204 28.74 8.33 -8.27
N LEU A 205 28.37 7.90 -7.06
CA LEU A 205 26.99 7.52 -6.76
C LEU A 205 26.22 8.67 -6.13
N MET A 206 25.12 9.07 -6.77
CA MET A 206 24.21 10.09 -6.27
C MET A 206 22.88 10.03 -7.02
N HIS A 207 21.78 9.98 -6.27
CA HIS A 207 20.43 9.99 -6.83
C HIS A 207 19.93 11.39 -7.16
N ASP A 208 20.14 12.33 -6.23
CA ASP A 208 19.58 13.67 -6.34
C ASP A 208 20.46 14.52 -7.26
N SER A 209 19.86 15.51 -7.93
CA SER A 209 20.65 16.51 -8.67
C SER A 209 21.54 17.36 -7.77
N THR A 210 21.26 17.44 -6.46
CA THR A 210 22.05 18.23 -5.49
C THR A 210 22.47 17.38 -4.29
N LEU A 211 23.54 17.79 -3.62
CA LEU A 211 24.10 17.06 -2.48
C LEU A 211 23.35 17.31 -1.14
N ARG A 212 22.32 18.17 -1.15
CA ARG A 212 21.71 18.73 0.06
C ARG A 212 20.95 17.72 0.93
N ARG A 213 20.35 16.70 0.31
CA ARG A 213 19.50 15.76 1.06
C ARG A 213 20.35 14.77 1.86
N THR A 214 21.39 14.24 1.25
CA THR A 214 22.15 13.07 1.72
C THR A 214 23.58 13.38 2.13
N THR A 215 23.96 14.66 2.25
CA THR A 215 25.29 15.06 2.73
C THR A 215 25.26 16.30 3.63
N ASN A 216 26.40 16.62 4.23
CA ASN A 216 26.67 17.86 4.97
C ASN A 216 27.15 19.03 4.09
N VAL A 217 26.81 19.07 2.79
CA VAL A 217 27.24 20.14 1.86
C VAL A 217 26.91 21.55 2.35
N ALA A 218 25.86 21.73 3.14
CA ALA A 218 25.48 23.04 3.70
C ALA A 218 26.50 23.57 4.70
N ASP A 219 27.22 22.68 5.38
CA ASP A 219 28.24 23.04 6.37
C ASP A 219 29.60 23.23 5.70
N VAL A 220 29.94 22.37 4.72
CA VAL A 220 31.24 22.40 4.02
C VAL A 220 31.28 23.45 2.90
N PHE A 221 30.19 23.58 2.13
CA PHE A 221 30.07 24.49 0.98
C PHE A 221 28.74 25.26 1.00
N PRO A 222 28.51 26.17 1.97
CA PRO A 222 27.22 26.84 2.18
C PRO A 222 26.70 27.58 0.93
N ASN A 223 27.60 28.17 0.15
CA ASN A 223 27.25 28.93 -1.06
C ASN A 223 26.95 28.07 -2.30
N ARG A 224 27.15 26.74 -2.22
CA ARG A 224 26.97 25.82 -3.36
C ARG A 224 25.90 24.75 -3.10
N THR A 225 25.05 24.93 -2.09
CA THR A 225 24.02 23.95 -1.70
C THR A 225 22.97 23.63 -2.77
N HIS A 226 22.78 24.53 -3.73
CA HIS A 226 21.85 24.38 -4.86
C HIS A 226 22.54 24.06 -6.18
N VAL A 227 23.88 23.92 -6.15
CA VAL A 227 24.66 23.56 -7.33
C VAL A 227 24.48 22.07 -7.60
N ASP A 228 24.46 21.70 -8.88
CA ASP A 228 24.35 20.30 -9.28
C ASP A 228 25.53 19.48 -8.74
N ALA A 229 25.26 18.26 -8.27
CA ALA A 229 26.25 17.38 -7.66
C ALA A 229 27.43 17.09 -8.62
N SER A 230 27.17 17.03 -9.93
CA SER A 230 28.21 16.83 -10.95
C SER A 230 29.17 18.02 -11.11
N MET A 231 28.80 19.21 -10.61
CA MET A 231 29.64 20.41 -10.71
C MET A 231 30.64 20.53 -9.55
N PHE A 232 30.86 19.46 -8.79
CA PHE A 232 31.90 19.34 -7.76
C PHE A 232 33.01 18.43 -8.26
N THR A 233 34.25 18.72 -7.88
CA THR A 233 35.37 17.82 -8.17
C THR A 233 35.34 16.61 -7.24
N TRP A 234 36.02 15.53 -7.61
CA TRP A 234 36.10 14.33 -6.78
C TRP A 234 36.69 14.62 -5.40
N ALA A 235 37.73 15.45 -5.34
CA ALA A 235 38.34 15.87 -4.08
C ALA A 235 37.37 16.64 -3.19
N GLU A 236 36.53 17.51 -3.76
CA GLU A 236 35.48 18.22 -3.00
C GLU A 236 34.41 17.25 -2.48
N LEU A 237 33.99 16.28 -3.29
CA LEU A 237 32.99 15.28 -2.91
C LEU A 237 33.47 14.40 -1.75
N GLN A 238 34.76 14.05 -1.72
CA GLN A 238 35.34 13.25 -0.64
C GLN A 238 35.45 13.98 0.71
N LEU A 239 35.31 15.31 0.75
CA LEU A 239 35.23 16.06 2.00
C LEU A 239 33.86 15.97 2.68
N LEU A 240 32.85 15.48 1.97
CA LEU A 240 31.47 15.43 2.46
C LEU A 240 31.21 14.15 3.25
N ASN A 241 30.46 14.33 4.34
CA ASN A 241 29.85 13.25 5.07
C ASN A 241 28.54 12.86 4.39
N ALA A 242 28.38 11.58 4.02
CA ALA A 242 27.19 11.04 3.36
C ALA A 242 26.31 10.18 4.30
N GLY A 243 26.56 10.25 5.61
CA GLY A 243 26.06 9.31 6.61
C GLY A 243 25.20 9.92 7.72
N ASP A 244 25.65 11.04 8.32
CA ASP A 244 25.02 11.66 9.49
C ASP A 244 23.55 12.06 9.28
N TRP A 245 23.21 12.41 8.04
CA TRP A 245 21.84 12.78 7.67
C TRP A 245 20.85 11.63 7.93
N PHE A 246 21.29 10.39 7.79
CA PHE A 246 20.45 9.21 7.95
C PHE A 246 20.04 9.04 9.41
N LEU A 247 20.99 9.17 10.35
CA LEU A 247 20.73 9.07 11.78
C LEU A 247 19.91 10.25 12.31
N SER A 248 20.17 11.45 11.80
CA SER A 248 19.48 12.66 12.26
C SER A 248 18.05 12.80 11.73
N ARG A 249 17.79 12.34 10.49
CA ARG A 249 16.47 12.46 9.87
C ARG A 249 15.61 11.22 9.99
N ASP A 250 16.21 10.05 10.24
CA ASP A 250 15.56 8.75 10.34
C ASP A 250 14.48 8.55 9.26
N PRO A 251 14.87 8.52 7.97
CA PRO A 251 13.93 8.57 6.85
C PRO A 251 12.94 7.40 6.81
N PHE A 252 13.26 6.28 7.47
CA PHE A 252 12.44 5.08 7.50
C PHE A 252 11.95 4.69 8.90
N GLY A 253 12.26 5.46 9.95
CA GLY A 253 11.90 5.11 11.33
C GLY A 253 12.64 3.89 11.87
N THR A 254 13.84 3.59 11.34
CA THR A 254 14.60 2.36 11.62
C THR A 254 15.86 2.61 12.43
N VAL A 255 16.27 3.86 12.62
CA VAL A 255 17.51 4.20 13.35
C VAL A 255 17.50 3.65 14.78
N SER A 256 16.35 3.61 15.44
CA SER A 256 16.22 3.03 16.80
C SER A 256 16.52 1.54 16.89
N SER A 257 16.57 0.82 15.76
CA SER A 257 16.88 -0.60 15.70
C SER A 257 18.36 -0.90 15.42
N LEU A 258 19.16 0.13 15.14
CA LEU A 258 20.59 -0.02 14.84
C LEU A 258 21.41 -0.20 16.12
N SER A 259 22.47 -1.00 16.02
CA SER A 259 23.47 -1.12 17.08
C SER A 259 24.34 0.13 17.18
N GLU A 260 25.00 0.36 18.32
CA GLU A 260 25.93 1.48 18.48
C GLU A 260 27.08 1.43 17.46
N ALA A 261 27.57 0.23 17.13
CA ALA A 261 28.58 0.02 16.11
C ALA A 261 28.07 0.43 14.72
N ASP A 262 26.84 0.06 14.37
CA ASP A 262 26.22 0.42 13.10
C ASP A 262 25.99 1.93 13.00
N CYS A 263 25.58 2.57 14.10
CA CYS A 263 25.48 4.02 14.17
C CYS A 263 26.84 4.68 13.89
N SER A 264 27.93 4.21 14.53
CA SER A 264 29.26 4.75 14.30
C SER A 264 29.74 4.54 12.86
N MET A 265 29.48 3.37 12.27
CA MET A 265 29.77 3.10 10.86
C MET A 265 28.96 4.00 9.93
N ALA A 266 27.68 4.20 10.21
CA ALA A 266 26.79 5.05 9.41
C ALA A 266 27.25 6.51 9.45
N GLN A 267 27.74 7.01 10.59
CA GLN A 267 28.30 8.36 10.68
C GLN A 267 29.56 8.53 9.84
N ASN A 268 30.35 7.47 9.65
CA ASN A 268 31.63 7.55 8.94
C ASN A 268 31.54 7.10 7.48
N GLN A 269 30.49 7.53 6.76
CA GLN A 269 30.33 7.25 5.33
C GLN A 269 30.66 8.48 4.48
N SER A 270 31.32 8.25 3.34
CA SER A 270 31.57 9.25 2.29
C SER A 270 30.80 8.91 1.02
N VAL A 271 30.76 9.85 0.07
CA VAL A 271 30.18 9.60 -1.26
C VAL A 271 31.06 8.59 -2.02
N PRO A 272 30.55 7.41 -2.40
CA PRO A 272 31.36 6.40 -3.06
C PRO A 272 31.50 6.67 -4.57
N SER A 273 32.62 6.20 -5.13
CA SER A 273 32.83 6.14 -6.57
C SER A 273 32.10 4.93 -7.18
N LEU A 274 31.86 4.98 -8.48
CA LEU A 274 31.35 3.82 -9.22
C LEU A 274 32.31 2.62 -9.12
N ALA A 275 33.63 2.87 -9.14
CA ALA A 275 34.63 1.82 -9.03
C ALA A 275 34.49 1.02 -7.72
N GLN A 276 34.39 1.71 -6.58
CA GLN A 276 34.19 1.07 -5.27
C GLN A 276 32.92 0.20 -5.22
N PHE A 277 31.83 0.70 -5.80
CA PHE A 277 30.58 -0.06 -5.90
C PHE A 277 30.72 -1.32 -6.75
N LEU A 278 31.37 -1.21 -7.92
CA LEU A 278 31.60 -2.34 -8.82
C LEU A 278 32.54 -3.38 -8.21
N GLU A 279 33.59 -2.95 -7.50
CA GLU A 279 34.49 -3.84 -6.76
C GLU A 279 33.74 -4.63 -5.70
N LEU A 280 32.91 -3.96 -4.89
CA LEU A 280 32.08 -4.63 -3.89
C LEU A 280 31.14 -5.65 -4.55
N ALA A 281 30.46 -5.28 -5.64
CA ALA A 281 29.58 -6.19 -6.37
C ALA A 281 30.32 -7.38 -6.97
N ALA A 282 31.53 -7.16 -7.51
CA ALA A 282 32.38 -8.22 -8.07
C ALA A 282 32.85 -9.20 -6.98
N ILE A 283 33.32 -8.69 -5.84
CA ILE A 283 33.77 -9.50 -4.69
C ILE A 283 32.63 -10.33 -4.11
N SER A 284 31.44 -9.73 -4.00
CA SER A 284 30.24 -10.40 -3.46
C SER A 284 29.47 -11.21 -4.50
N ASN A 285 29.96 -11.26 -5.75
CA ASN A 285 29.33 -11.92 -6.89
C ASN A 285 27.85 -11.56 -7.06
N LYS A 286 27.54 -10.26 -7.06
CA LYS A 286 26.18 -9.73 -7.18
C LYS A 286 25.93 -9.10 -8.54
N PHE A 287 24.67 -9.13 -8.96
CA PHE A 287 24.25 -8.41 -10.15
C PHE A 287 24.25 -6.91 -9.89
N VAL A 288 24.60 -6.15 -10.92
CA VAL A 288 24.59 -4.69 -10.87
C VAL A 288 23.50 -4.14 -11.80
N LEU A 289 22.69 -3.25 -11.25
CA LEU A 289 21.77 -2.37 -11.96
C LEU A 289 22.13 -0.92 -11.61
N PHE A 290 22.11 0.00 -12.56
CA PHE A 290 22.24 1.41 -12.21
C PHE A 290 21.57 2.32 -13.22
N ASP A 291 21.07 3.44 -12.72
CA ASP A 291 20.57 4.55 -13.54
C ASP A 291 21.70 5.56 -13.78
N LEU A 292 21.92 5.91 -15.05
CA LEU A 292 22.98 6.85 -15.44
C LEU A 292 22.41 8.25 -15.70
N HIS A 293 22.75 9.18 -14.84
CA HIS A 293 22.32 10.58 -14.90
C HIS A 293 23.24 11.41 -15.79
N ARG A 294 22.63 12.23 -16.64
CA ARG A 294 23.36 13.17 -17.50
C ARG A 294 23.74 14.42 -16.68
N PRO A 295 25.00 14.87 -16.72
CA PRO A 295 25.40 16.14 -16.10
C PRO A 295 24.77 17.35 -16.82
N PRO A 296 24.71 18.54 -16.20
CA PRO A 296 24.09 19.72 -16.79
C PRO A 296 24.87 20.26 -17.99
N PHE A 297 24.19 21.04 -18.82
CA PHE A 297 24.81 21.69 -19.98
C PHE A 297 26.00 22.57 -19.55
N GLY A 298 27.12 22.46 -20.28
CA GLY A 298 28.38 23.14 -19.96
C GLY A 298 29.34 22.33 -19.09
N HIS A 299 28.93 21.16 -18.60
CA HIS A 299 29.83 20.24 -17.91
C HIS A 299 30.93 19.70 -18.87
N PRO A 300 32.21 19.59 -18.46
CA PRO A 300 33.29 19.14 -19.34
C PRO A 300 33.06 17.75 -19.98
N TYR A 301 32.34 16.88 -19.27
CA TYR A 301 31.99 15.53 -19.71
C TYR A 301 30.56 15.39 -20.24
N TYR A 302 29.87 16.48 -20.59
CA TYR A 302 28.47 16.44 -21.03
C TYR A 302 28.20 15.46 -22.19
N GLU A 303 29.11 15.40 -23.17
CA GLU A 303 29.00 14.50 -24.33
C GLU A 303 29.68 13.14 -24.11
N SER A 304 30.64 13.06 -23.18
CA SER A 304 31.50 11.88 -23.00
C SER A 304 31.19 11.04 -21.76
N TYR A 305 30.27 11.48 -20.88
CA TYR A 305 29.98 10.81 -19.60
C TYR A 305 29.66 9.33 -19.75
N ILE A 306 28.87 8.94 -20.77
CA ILE A 306 28.53 7.54 -21.03
C ILE A 306 29.80 6.73 -21.30
N ASN A 307 30.69 7.22 -22.15
CA ASN A 307 31.92 6.51 -22.50
C ASN A 307 32.86 6.42 -21.29
N THR A 308 33.00 7.51 -20.52
CA THR A 308 33.80 7.51 -19.28
C THR A 308 33.26 6.51 -18.26
N THR A 309 31.94 6.47 -18.04
CA THR A 309 31.30 5.48 -17.17
C THR A 309 31.52 4.05 -17.68
N LEU A 310 31.36 3.81 -18.98
CA LEU A 310 31.56 2.48 -19.57
C LEU A 310 33.00 1.98 -19.41
N GLN A 311 34.01 2.85 -19.53
CA GLN A 311 35.40 2.49 -19.28
C GLN A 311 35.61 1.99 -17.84
N VAL A 312 35.00 2.65 -16.85
CA VAL A 312 35.06 2.21 -15.46
C VAL A 312 34.36 0.87 -15.27
N VAL A 313 33.19 0.67 -15.88
CA VAL A 313 32.45 -0.61 -15.82
C VAL A 313 33.29 -1.75 -16.40
N GLN A 314 33.84 -1.56 -17.60
CA GLN A 314 34.65 -2.58 -18.29
C GLN A 314 35.94 -2.93 -17.54
N ALA A 315 36.48 -2.00 -16.75
CA ALA A 315 37.70 -2.23 -15.97
C ALA A 315 37.47 -3.05 -14.69
N HIS A 316 36.26 -3.01 -14.10
CA HIS A 316 36.03 -3.56 -12.75
C HIS A 316 35.08 -4.76 -12.71
N ILE A 317 34.29 -5.02 -13.77
CA ILE A 317 33.32 -6.11 -13.75
C ILE A 317 33.29 -6.90 -15.05
N ASN A 318 33.04 -8.21 -14.94
CA ASN A 318 32.78 -9.06 -16.10
C ASN A 318 31.40 -8.74 -16.67
N SER A 319 31.26 -8.77 -18.00
CA SER A 319 30.00 -8.45 -18.69
C SER A 319 28.80 -9.33 -18.30
N SER A 320 29.04 -10.47 -17.64
CA SER A 320 28.01 -11.39 -17.14
C SER A 320 27.38 -10.98 -15.80
N GLN A 321 28.00 -10.07 -15.04
CA GLN A 321 27.52 -9.60 -13.73
C GLN A 321 26.74 -8.28 -13.84
N VAL A 322 26.92 -7.54 -14.94
CA VAL A 322 26.00 -6.47 -15.32
C VAL A 322 24.73 -7.14 -15.83
N PHE A 323 23.57 -6.79 -15.26
CA PHE A 323 22.30 -7.34 -15.74
C PHE A 323 22.22 -7.13 -17.26
N PRO A 324 21.91 -8.15 -18.09
CA PRO A 324 22.22 -8.15 -19.52
C PRO A 324 21.43 -7.06 -20.26
N GLY A 325 22.00 -5.86 -20.32
CA GLY A 325 21.58 -4.75 -21.18
C GLY A 325 22.06 -4.91 -22.63
N GLY A 326 22.79 -5.99 -22.94
CA GLY A 326 23.31 -6.28 -24.28
C GLY A 326 22.31 -6.95 -25.22
N CYS A 327 21.18 -7.45 -24.73
CA CYS A 327 20.11 -8.00 -25.57
C CYS A 327 18.76 -7.59 -24.97
N VAL A 328 18.12 -6.61 -25.62
CA VAL A 328 16.77 -6.08 -25.36
C VAL A 328 15.81 -7.17 -24.86
N ARG A 329 15.63 -7.30 -23.54
CA ARG A 329 14.55 -8.07 -22.93
C ARG A 329 14.43 -7.92 -21.40
N VAL A 330 14.94 -6.86 -20.80
CA VAL A 330 14.65 -6.51 -19.40
C VAL A 330 13.93 -5.18 -19.36
N LEU A 331 12.66 -5.17 -18.94
CA LEU A 331 11.87 -3.94 -18.81
C LEU A 331 11.86 -3.53 -17.33
N ASN A 332 12.45 -2.37 -17.02
CA ASN A 332 12.34 -1.77 -15.70
C ASN A 332 10.98 -1.06 -15.61
N VAL A 333 10.06 -1.60 -14.81
CA VAL A 333 8.67 -1.17 -14.77
C VAL A 333 8.31 -0.74 -13.36
N SER A 334 7.71 0.45 -13.22
CA SER A 334 7.12 0.83 -11.94
C SER A 334 6.04 -0.17 -11.55
N PHE A 335 6.06 -0.66 -10.30
CA PHE A 335 5.11 -1.68 -9.80
C PHE A 335 3.63 -1.32 -10.05
N VAL A 336 3.34 -0.04 -10.17
CA VAL A 336 2.03 0.54 -10.47
C VAL A 336 1.44 0.04 -11.81
N PHE A 337 2.28 -0.42 -12.73
CA PHE A 337 1.88 -0.96 -14.03
C PHE A 337 1.87 -2.49 -14.09
N LEU A 338 1.88 -3.17 -12.93
CA LEU A 338 1.79 -4.63 -12.90
C LEU A 338 0.54 -5.08 -13.67
N SER A 339 0.76 -5.76 -14.79
CA SER A 339 -0.29 -6.24 -15.69
C SER A 339 0.02 -7.67 -16.11
N SER A 340 -0.99 -8.54 -16.13
CA SER A 340 -0.84 -9.92 -16.60
C SER A 340 -0.34 -10.03 -18.05
N LYS A 341 -0.42 -8.94 -18.84
CA LYS A 341 0.09 -8.89 -20.21
C LYS A 341 1.59 -9.16 -20.30
N TYR A 342 2.39 -8.77 -19.31
CA TYR A 342 3.84 -8.96 -19.36
C TYR A 342 4.28 -10.42 -19.21
N GLN A 343 3.42 -11.31 -18.70
CA GLN A 343 3.68 -12.75 -18.67
C GLN A 343 3.60 -13.41 -20.06
N SER A 344 2.83 -12.80 -20.99
CA SER A 344 2.59 -13.39 -22.31
C SER A 344 3.75 -13.17 -23.30
N VAL A 345 4.66 -12.27 -22.97
CA VAL A 345 5.84 -11.95 -23.77
C VAL A 345 7.05 -12.37 -22.95
N ASN A 346 7.97 -13.15 -23.51
CA ASN A 346 9.19 -13.63 -22.85
C ASN A 346 10.19 -12.48 -22.57
N ILE A 347 9.78 -11.50 -21.78
CA ILE A 347 10.53 -10.31 -21.36
C ILE A 347 10.73 -10.43 -19.86
N SER A 348 11.98 -10.36 -19.41
CA SER A 348 12.30 -10.27 -17.99
C SER A 348 11.87 -8.90 -17.47
N THR A 349 11.24 -8.87 -16.31
CA THR A 349 10.68 -7.65 -15.72
C THR A 349 11.34 -7.40 -14.36
N ASN A 350 11.85 -6.17 -14.20
CA ASN A 350 12.29 -5.66 -12.91
C ASN A 350 11.25 -4.68 -12.39
N LEU A 351 10.70 -4.93 -11.20
CA LEU A 351 9.70 -4.06 -10.59
C LEU A 351 10.31 -3.21 -9.48
N TYR A 352 10.06 -1.91 -9.52
CA TYR A 352 10.59 -0.97 -8.53
C TYR A 352 9.56 0.09 -8.10
N VAL A 353 9.66 0.66 -6.90
CA VAL A 353 10.37 0.13 -5.71
C VAL A 353 9.33 -0.60 -4.85
N ILE A 354 9.54 -1.88 -4.54
CA ILE A 354 8.62 -2.67 -3.73
C ILE A 354 9.27 -2.98 -2.39
N SER A 355 8.76 -2.40 -1.31
CA SER A 355 9.32 -2.61 0.03
C SER A 355 8.35 -3.28 1.00
N GLN A 356 7.13 -3.58 0.55
CA GLN A 356 6.08 -4.17 1.38
C GLN A 356 5.91 -5.66 1.06
N PRO A 357 5.83 -6.56 2.07
CA PRO A 357 5.72 -8.00 1.85
C PRO A 357 4.54 -8.40 0.97
N TRP A 358 3.35 -7.84 1.20
CA TRP A 358 2.14 -8.16 0.42
C TRP A 358 2.25 -7.76 -1.06
N LEU A 359 3.02 -6.71 -1.37
CA LEU A 359 3.22 -6.25 -2.74
C LEU A 359 4.30 -7.08 -3.43
N TYR A 360 5.32 -7.52 -2.69
CA TYR A 360 6.30 -8.50 -3.16
C TYR A 360 5.64 -9.83 -3.50
N THR A 361 4.69 -10.28 -2.68
CA THR A 361 3.98 -11.56 -2.92
C THR A 361 3.06 -11.47 -4.11
N LEU A 362 2.43 -10.30 -4.33
CA LEU A 362 1.69 -10.02 -5.56
C LEU A 362 2.60 -10.05 -6.80
N ALA A 363 3.79 -9.43 -6.74
CA ALA A 363 4.77 -9.46 -7.82
C ALA A 363 5.24 -10.90 -8.12
N TRP A 364 5.46 -11.71 -7.08
CA TRP A 364 5.80 -13.12 -7.21
C TRP A 364 4.68 -13.92 -7.90
N CYS A 365 3.44 -13.80 -7.43
CA CYS A 365 2.29 -14.45 -8.06
C CYS A 365 2.06 -13.97 -9.50
N ALA A 366 2.38 -12.72 -9.79
CA ALA A 366 2.35 -12.14 -11.14
C ALA A 366 3.56 -12.55 -12.00
N GLY A 367 4.49 -13.37 -11.50
CA GLY A 367 5.61 -13.92 -12.27
C GLY A 367 6.73 -12.92 -12.57
N ALA A 368 6.90 -11.88 -11.74
CA ALA A 368 8.03 -10.97 -11.85
C ALA A 368 9.36 -11.72 -11.64
N GLN A 369 10.39 -11.38 -12.43
CA GLN A 369 11.70 -12.02 -12.35
C GLN A 369 12.59 -11.38 -11.29
N SER A 370 12.53 -10.05 -11.15
CA SER A 370 13.28 -9.32 -10.13
C SER A 370 12.50 -8.15 -9.56
N VAL A 371 12.87 -7.77 -8.34
CA VAL A 371 12.25 -6.68 -7.59
C VAL A 371 13.35 -5.83 -6.97
N THR A 372 13.30 -4.52 -7.22
CA THR A 372 14.15 -3.54 -6.53
C THR A 372 13.46 -3.04 -5.27
N THR A 373 14.15 -3.09 -4.13
CA THR A 373 13.55 -2.90 -2.81
C THR A 373 14.43 -2.12 -1.83
N ASN A 374 13.80 -1.33 -0.95
CA ASN A 374 14.49 -0.72 0.20
C ASN A 374 14.63 -1.68 1.40
N SER A 375 13.87 -2.79 1.40
CA SER A 375 13.66 -3.67 2.55
C SER A 375 14.14 -5.09 2.28
N VAL A 376 15.32 -5.25 1.69
CA VAL A 376 15.90 -6.56 1.35
C VAL A 376 15.82 -7.53 2.53
N HIS A 377 16.17 -7.09 3.74
CA HIS A 377 16.13 -7.87 4.98
C HIS A 377 14.74 -8.34 5.41
N ILE A 378 13.68 -7.66 4.98
CA ILE A 378 12.30 -8.07 5.25
C ILE A 378 11.85 -9.07 4.19
N LEU A 379 12.11 -8.75 2.93
CA LEU A 379 11.60 -9.53 1.79
C LEU A 379 12.34 -10.86 1.61
N SER A 380 13.63 -10.94 1.98
CA SER A 380 14.40 -12.18 1.92
C SER A 380 13.88 -13.25 2.87
N ASN A 381 13.15 -12.86 3.93
CA ASN A 381 12.50 -13.77 4.86
C ASN A 381 11.13 -14.28 4.35
N VAL A 382 10.63 -13.79 3.21
CA VAL A 382 9.34 -14.21 2.64
C VAL A 382 9.53 -15.46 1.79
N ASN A 383 9.37 -16.63 2.42
CA ASN A 383 9.58 -17.93 1.78
C ASN A 383 8.39 -18.41 0.93
N LYS A 384 7.23 -17.77 1.03
CA LYS A 384 6.03 -18.08 0.22
C LYS A 384 5.16 -16.84 0.02
N PRO A 385 4.40 -16.74 -1.09
CA PRO A 385 3.51 -15.62 -1.28
C PRO A 385 2.42 -15.55 -0.20
N LEU A 386 2.23 -14.35 0.37
CA LEU A 386 1.10 -14.03 1.22
C LEU A 386 -0.17 -14.06 0.37
N PHE A 387 -1.24 -14.63 0.90
CA PHE A 387 -2.55 -14.76 0.23
C PHE A 387 -2.59 -15.70 -1.00
N LEU A 388 -1.56 -16.54 -1.20
CA LEU A 388 -1.62 -17.61 -2.19
C LEU A 388 -2.75 -18.58 -1.85
N MET A 389 -3.62 -18.85 -2.82
CA MET A 389 -4.65 -19.87 -2.70
C MET A 389 -4.86 -20.56 -4.05
N THR A 390 -5.21 -21.83 -4.02
CA THR A 390 -5.62 -22.57 -5.20
C THR A 390 -7.05 -22.21 -5.60
N PRO A 391 -7.43 -22.38 -6.88
CA PRO A 391 -8.83 -22.21 -7.30
C PRO A 391 -9.81 -23.08 -6.52
N GLU A 392 -9.38 -24.28 -6.07
CA GLU A 392 -10.19 -25.18 -5.24
C GLU A 392 -10.41 -24.62 -3.84
N GLU A 393 -9.35 -24.16 -3.17
CA GLU A 393 -9.45 -23.52 -1.84
C GLU A 393 -10.31 -22.25 -1.90
N TYR A 394 -10.14 -21.44 -2.95
CA TYR A 394 -10.96 -20.26 -3.19
C TYR A 394 -12.43 -20.61 -3.38
N SER A 395 -12.73 -21.59 -4.24
CA SER A 395 -14.09 -22.09 -4.48
C SER A 395 -14.73 -22.64 -3.20
N LEU A 396 -13.98 -23.42 -2.42
CA LEU A 396 -14.44 -23.95 -1.13
C LEU A 396 -14.76 -22.83 -0.14
N MET A 397 -13.87 -21.85 0.01
CA MET A 397 -14.08 -20.70 0.90
C MET A 397 -15.32 -19.91 0.50
N TRP A 398 -15.50 -19.68 -0.80
CA TRP A 398 -16.67 -18.97 -1.33
C TRP A 398 -17.97 -19.74 -1.06
N ILE A 399 -18.05 -21.02 -1.49
CA ILE A 399 -19.26 -21.85 -1.32
C ILE A 399 -19.63 -21.96 0.15
N LEU A 400 -18.63 -22.19 1.03
CA LEU A 400 -18.87 -22.31 2.46
C LEU A 400 -19.40 -21.00 3.05
N THR A 401 -18.80 -19.86 2.70
CA THR A 401 -19.22 -18.54 3.19
C THR A 401 -20.66 -18.24 2.79
N ASP A 402 -21.02 -18.47 1.52
CA ASP A 402 -22.37 -18.19 1.01
C ASP A 402 -23.41 -19.17 1.58
N ALA A 403 -23.06 -20.46 1.72
CA ALA A 403 -23.95 -21.46 2.29
C ALA A 403 -24.22 -21.21 3.78
N VAL A 404 -23.17 -20.95 4.57
CA VAL A 404 -23.28 -20.67 6.01
C VAL A 404 -24.04 -19.37 6.24
N SER A 405 -23.73 -18.31 5.49
CA SER A 405 -24.44 -17.03 5.63
C SER A 405 -25.92 -17.16 5.26
N ALA A 406 -26.26 -17.86 4.18
CA ALA A 406 -27.65 -18.13 3.82
C ALA A 406 -28.40 -18.89 4.92
N PHE A 407 -27.78 -19.95 5.48
CA PHE A 407 -28.35 -20.70 6.60
C PHE A 407 -28.62 -19.81 7.82
N LEU A 408 -27.63 -19.00 8.23
CA LEU A 408 -27.76 -18.11 9.38
C LEU A 408 -28.84 -17.05 9.18
N ILE A 409 -28.89 -16.42 8.00
CA ILE A 409 -29.91 -15.42 7.66
C ILE A 409 -31.30 -16.06 7.73
N ILE A 410 -31.50 -17.24 7.12
CA ILE A 410 -32.78 -17.95 7.18
C ILE A 410 -33.16 -18.27 8.62
N ALA A 411 -32.21 -18.75 9.44
CA ALA A 411 -32.44 -19.05 10.85
C ALA A 411 -32.90 -17.80 11.64
N VAL A 412 -32.29 -16.63 11.39
CA VAL A 412 -32.69 -15.36 12.01
C VAL A 412 -34.12 -14.97 11.63
N PHE A 413 -34.48 -15.10 10.35
CA PHE A 413 -35.85 -14.81 9.91
C PHE A 413 -36.88 -15.80 10.46
N ILE A 414 -36.56 -17.10 10.53
CA ILE A 414 -37.42 -18.12 11.15
C ILE A 414 -37.59 -17.84 12.64
N PHE A 415 -36.51 -17.52 13.35
CA PHE A 415 -36.55 -17.17 14.77
C PHE A 415 -37.53 -16.00 15.02
N HIS A 416 -37.37 -14.90 14.28
CA HIS A 416 -38.27 -13.76 14.44
C HIS A 416 -39.71 -14.05 14.01
N TRP A 417 -39.93 -14.89 12.99
CA TRP A 417 -41.25 -15.34 12.59
C TRP A 417 -41.95 -16.14 13.70
N CYS A 418 -41.22 -17.06 14.36
CA CYS A 418 -41.73 -17.84 15.49
C CYS A 418 -42.07 -16.93 16.68
N VAL A 419 -41.21 -15.95 16.99
CA VAL A 419 -41.46 -14.96 18.05
C VAL A 419 -42.72 -14.14 17.76
N ASP A 420 -42.88 -13.66 16.52
CA ASP A 420 -44.05 -12.88 16.09
C ASP A 420 -45.36 -13.68 16.19
N LYS A 421 -45.33 -14.94 15.71
CA LYS A 421 -46.46 -15.87 15.86
C LYS A 421 -46.87 -16.09 17.32
N LEU A 422 -45.91 -16.29 18.22
CA LEU A 422 -46.18 -16.48 19.66
C LEU A 422 -46.85 -15.24 20.28
N THR A 423 -46.40 -14.04 19.90
CA THR A 423 -47.03 -12.79 20.36
C THR A 423 -48.46 -12.59 19.83
N HIS A 424 -48.74 -13.02 18.59
CA HIS A 424 -50.09 -12.98 18.03
C HIS A 424 -51.03 -14.05 18.62
N THR A 425 -50.52 -15.22 19.01
CA THR A 425 -51.36 -16.24 19.69
C THR A 425 -51.76 -15.84 21.11
N HIS A 426 -50.91 -15.12 21.85
CA HIS A 426 -51.25 -14.61 23.19
C HIS A 426 -52.27 -13.48 23.19
N THR A 427 -52.33 -12.67 22.12
CA THR A 427 -53.33 -11.58 22.02
C THR A 427 -54.73 -12.09 21.69
N HIS A 428 -54.85 -13.21 20.97
CA HIS A 428 -56.14 -13.84 20.69
C HIS A 428 -56.69 -14.71 21.85
N THR A 429 -55.86 -15.26 22.73
CA THR A 429 -56.34 -16.00 23.91
C THR A 429 -56.87 -15.09 25.01
N HIS A 430 -56.47 -13.82 25.07
CA HIS A 430 -57.01 -12.84 26.03
C HIS A 430 -58.29 -12.13 25.56
N THR A 431 -58.79 -12.37 24.35
CA THR A 431 -60.02 -11.74 23.82
C THR A 431 -61.27 -12.63 23.86
N ILE A 432 -61.20 -13.85 24.40
CA ILE A 432 -62.33 -14.81 24.39
C ILE A 432 -63.01 -14.99 25.77
N PHE A 433 -62.54 -14.35 26.84
CA PHE A 433 -63.20 -14.44 28.16
C PHE A 433 -63.66 -13.09 28.70
N LEU A 434 -64.75 -12.56 28.14
CA LEU A 434 -65.72 -11.73 28.87
C LEU A 434 -67.13 -11.94 28.26
N PRO A 435 -67.93 -12.90 28.76
CA PRO A 435 -69.38 -12.81 28.74
C PRO A 435 -69.86 -12.31 30.11
N CYS A 436 -70.48 -11.13 30.13
CA CYS A 436 -71.63 -10.73 30.96
C CYS A 436 -71.98 -9.27 30.65
#